data_AF-A0A293MDP7-F1
#
_entry.id   AF-A0A293MDP7-F1
#
_cell.length_a   1.000
_cell.length_b   1.000
_cell.length_c   1.000
_cell.angle_alpha   90.00
_cell.angle_beta   90.00
_cell.angle_gamma   90.00
#
_symmetry.space_group_name_H-M   'P 1'
#
loop_
_entity.id
_entity.type
_entity.pdbx_description
1 polymer ?
#
loop_
_entity_poly.entity_id
_entity_poly.type
_entity_poly.pdbx_seq_one_letter_code
_entity_poly.pdbx_strand_id
1 'polypeptide(L)'
;MCPYSKDIEKHECVGHVQKRMGTRLRNLKKSMKGKKLSDGLPLSGKGRLTEKDTDSLQFYYGKAIRDNTNSLQSMRKAVWAIYFHKLSTNEKPNHGLCPKGSTSWCGYNRGLVDGNPEAYSHKNSLPEAVMEAIKPVFQALSSPDSVKIAANDANDAVAYYAVAYYNDGNTARKSVLEELGITPGVFCDMLGITPGVFCDIALSRLDKERVDKAEFSSSAESKERRRKKRNLKKGFEEKTKKGRKRET
;
A
#
# COMPACT_ATOMS: atom_id res chain seq x y z
N MET A 1 -2.31 36.99 9.39
CA MET A 1 -1.85 35.69 9.93
C MET A 1 -2.59 34.61 9.15
N CYS A 2 -1.90 33.72 8.43
CA CYS A 2 -2.56 32.69 7.62
C CYS A 2 -3.23 31.68 8.58
N PRO A 3 -4.56 31.51 8.58
CA PRO A 3 -5.25 30.62 9.51
C PRO A 3 -4.92 29.13 9.29
N TYR A 4 -4.16 28.82 8.23
CA TYR A 4 -3.75 27.46 7.85
C TYR A 4 -2.27 27.18 8.06
N SER A 5 -1.55 27.99 8.85
CA SER A 5 -0.10 27.83 9.10
C SER A 5 0.26 26.65 10.01
N LYS A 6 -0.50 25.56 9.99
CA LYS A 6 -0.11 24.32 10.67
C LYS A 6 0.87 23.57 9.79
N ASP A 7 1.99 23.13 10.35
CA ASP A 7 2.90 22.21 9.69
C ASP A 7 2.19 20.89 9.43
N ILE A 8 1.91 20.59 8.15
CA ILE A 8 1.30 19.33 7.74
C ILE A 8 2.42 18.33 7.49
N GLU A 9 2.58 17.36 8.38
CA GLU A 9 3.44 16.21 8.14
C GLU A 9 2.80 15.29 7.09
N LYS A 10 3.51 15.02 6.00
CA LYS A 10 3.08 14.04 5.00
C LYS A 10 3.29 12.64 5.55
N HIS A 11 2.19 11.96 5.86
CA HIS A 11 2.18 10.53 6.16
C HIS A 11 1.88 9.71 4.89
N GLU A 12 2.21 8.41 4.91
CA GLU A 12 1.87 7.50 3.82
C GLU A 12 0.94 6.41 4.34
N CYS A 13 -0.07 6.05 3.56
CA CYS A 13 -0.97 4.99 3.95
C CYS A 13 -0.24 3.65 4.04
N VAL A 14 -0.68 2.77 4.96
CA VAL A 14 -0.09 1.45 5.12
C VAL A 14 -0.15 0.63 3.83
N GLY A 15 -1.19 0.83 3.00
CA GLY A 15 -1.27 0.20 1.67
C GLY A 15 -0.10 0.57 0.74
N HIS A 16 0.37 1.82 0.80
CA HIS A 16 1.54 2.27 0.04
C HIS A 16 2.82 1.67 0.63
N VAL A 17 2.98 1.74 1.94
CA VAL A 17 4.15 1.18 2.65
C VAL A 17 4.25 -0.34 2.40
N GLN A 18 3.14 -1.06 2.48
CA GLN A 18 3.05 -2.48 2.17
C GLN A 18 3.59 -2.80 0.78
N LYS A 19 3.18 -2.04 -0.25
CA LYS A 19 3.64 -2.24 -1.65
C LYS A 19 5.15 -2.03 -1.80
N ARG A 20 5.80 -1.21 -0.97
CA ARG A 20 7.26 -0.99 -1.03
C ARG A 20 8.06 -2.27 -0.79
N MET A 21 7.62 -3.11 0.15
CA MET A 21 8.27 -4.40 0.42
C MET A 21 8.36 -5.24 -0.87
N GLY A 22 7.21 -5.47 -1.50
CA GLY A 22 7.17 -6.24 -2.75
C GLY A 22 7.95 -5.57 -3.88
N THR A 23 7.82 -4.26 -4.06
CA THR A 23 8.57 -3.52 -5.10
C THR A 23 10.08 -3.63 -4.90
N ARG A 24 10.58 -3.43 -3.69
CA ARG A 24 12.02 -3.53 -3.39
C ARG A 24 12.56 -4.94 -3.62
N LEU A 25 11.83 -5.97 -3.19
CA LEU A 25 12.22 -7.36 -3.43
C LEU A 25 12.22 -7.70 -4.93
N ARG A 26 11.19 -7.30 -5.68
CA ARG A 26 11.15 -7.53 -7.15
C ARG A 26 12.26 -6.78 -7.88
N ASN A 27 12.58 -5.56 -7.46
CA ASN A 27 13.71 -4.80 -8.01
C ASN A 27 15.05 -5.45 -7.69
N LEU A 28 15.23 -5.94 -6.46
CA LEU A 28 16.43 -6.67 -6.05
C LEU A 28 16.62 -7.97 -6.85
N LYS A 29 15.54 -8.72 -7.10
CA LYS A 29 15.57 -9.89 -8.00
C LYS A 29 16.03 -9.53 -9.41
N LYS A 30 15.56 -8.40 -9.94
CA LYS A 30 15.98 -7.91 -11.26
C LYS A 30 17.46 -7.51 -11.26
N SER A 31 17.94 -6.79 -10.25
CA SER A 31 19.34 -6.33 -10.17
C SER A 31 20.34 -7.45 -9.91
N MET A 32 19.89 -8.55 -9.30
CA MET A 32 20.70 -9.74 -9.01
C MET A 32 20.60 -10.82 -10.10
N LYS A 33 19.90 -10.56 -11.21
CA LYS A 33 19.78 -11.52 -12.30
C LYS A 33 21.16 -11.86 -12.87
N GLY A 34 21.47 -13.15 -12.98
CA GLY A 34 22.77 -13.66 -13.45
C GLY A 34 23.90 -13.63 -12.42
N LYS A 35 23.68 -13.04 -11.23
CA LYS A 35 24.64 -13.06 -10.13
C LYS A 35 24.37 -14.25 -9.20
N LYS A 36 25.45 -14.84 -8.71
CA LYS A 36 25.42 -15.90 -7.70
C LYS A 36 25.56 -15.28 -6.31
N LEU A 37 24.89 -15.88 -5.33
CA LEU A 37 25.05 -15.56 -3.92
C LEU A 37 26.26 -16.33 -3.34
N SER A 38 26.50 -16.19 -2.04
CA SER A 38 27.61 -16.85 -1.33
C SER A 38 27.58 -18.38 -1.43
N ASP A 39 26.40 -18.97 -1.63
CA ASP A 39 26.20 -20.41 -1.84
C ASP A 39 26.31 -20.84 -3.31
N GLY A 40 26.77 -19.95 -4.21
CA GLY A 40 26.94 -20.25 -5.63
C GLY A 40 25.63 -20.33 -6.44
N LEU A 41 24.48 -20.04 -5.82
CA LEU A 41 23.16 -20.13 -6.43
C LEU A 41 22.52 -18.75 -6.66
N PRO A 42 21.58 -18.60 -7.62
CA PRO A 42 20.92 -17.32 -7.89
C PRO A 42 20.00 -16.88 -6.75
N LEU A 43 19.67 -15.59 -6.65
CA LEU A 43 18.73 -15.10 -5.62
C LEU A 43 17.32 -15.72 -5.70
N SER A 44 16.83 -15.94 -6.92
CA SER A 44 15.47 -16.40 -7.19
C SER A 44 15.45 -17.76 -7.89
N GLY A 45 14.40 -18.54 -7.66
CA GLY A 45 14.21 -19.85 -8.27
C GLY A 45 13.45 -20.80 -7.36
N LYS A 46 13.31 -22.07 -7.77
CA LYS A 46 12.72 -23.13 -6.94
C LYS A 46 13.54 -23.29 -5.65
N GLY A 47 12.86 -23.33 -4.50
CA GLY A 47 13.50 -23.40 -3.18
C GLY A 47 14.21 -22.11 -2.72
N ARG A 48 13.99 -20.99 -3.43
CA ARG A 48 14.58 -19.67 -3.14
C ARG A 48 13.51 -18.59 -3.22
N LEU A 49 13.89 -17.31 -3.37
CA LEU A 49 12.93 -16.22 -3.39
C LEU A 49 12.04 -16.25 -4.63
N THR A 50 10.83 -16.80 -4.48
CA THR A 50 9.81 -16.86 -5.54
C THR A 50 8.94 -15.59 -5.58
N GLU A 51 8.09 -15.45 -6.60
CA GLU A 51 7.04 -14.41 -6.59
C GLU A 51 6.05 -14.65 -5.44
N LYS A 52 5.66 -15.90 -5.18
CA LYS A 52 4.77 -16.25 -4.07
C LYS A 52 5.38 -15.88 -2.71
N ASP A 53 6.68 -16.09 -2.52
CA ASP A 53 7.38 -15.63 -1.31
C ASP A 53 7.37 -14.11 -1.21
N THR A 54 7.60 -13.42 -2.33
CA THR A 54 7.58 -11.96 -2.39
C THR A 54 6.20 -11.39 -2.02
N ASP A 55 5.13 -11.99 -2.55
CA ASP A 55 3.75 -11.62 -2.26
C ASP A 55 3.39 -11.92 -0.79
N SER A 56 3.84 -13.05 -0.27
CA SER A 56 3.65 -13.42 1.14
C SER A 56 4.38 -12.45 2.07
N LEU A 57 5.64 -12.13 1.79
CA LEU A 57 6.42 -11.14 2.55
C LEU A 57 5.77 -9.76 2.50
N GLN A 58 5.28 -9.34 1.32
CA GLN A 58 4.52 -8.11 1.16
C GLN A 58 3.25 -8.11 2.03
N PHE A 59 2.47 -9.19 2.00
CA PHE A 59 1.25 -9.31 2.81
C PHE A 59 1.53 -9.25 4.32
N TYR A 60 2.46 -10.08 4.81
CA TYR A 60 2.78 -10.15 6.23
C TYR A 60 3.43 -8.86 6.74
N TYR A 61 4.24 -8.20 5.92
CA TYR A 61 4.79 -6.89 6.27
C TYR A 61 3.69 -5.85 6.53
N GLY A 62 2.70 -5.76 5.64
CA GLY A 62 1.54 -4.88 5.85
C GLY A 62 0.71 -5.28 7.08
N LYS A 63 0.55 -6.59 7.34
CA LYS A 63 -0.15 -7.08 8.54
C LYS A 63 0.59 -6.70 9.82
N ALA A 64 1.91 -6.90 9.87
CA ALA A 64 2.74 -6.54 11.01
C ALA A 64 2.65 -5.04 11.36
N ILE A 65 2.52 -4.18 10.35
CA ILE A 65 2.28 -2.76 10.53
C ILE A 65 0.90 -2.51 11.13
N ARG A 66 -0.17 -3.01 10.50
CA ARG A 66 -1.56 -2.79 10.95
C ARG A 66 -1.83 -3.32 12.36
N ASP A 67 -1.27 -4.47 12.71
CA ASP A 67 -1.47 -5.08 14.03
C ASP A 67 -0.72 -4.35 15.16
N ASN A 68 0.20 -3.42 14.84
CA ASN A 68 1.10 -2.79 15.81
C ASN A 68 1.16 -1.25 15.68
N THR A 69 0.09 -0.62 15.18
CA THR A 69 0.00 0.84 14.96
C THR A 69 0.23 1.66 16.23
N ASN A 70 -0.09 1.08 17.39
CA ASN A 70 0.07 1.71 18.70
C ASN A 70 1.52 1.76 19.22
N SER A 71 2.48 1.06 18.60
CA SER A 71 3.86 1.03 19.07
C SER A 71 4.87 0.81 17.95
N LEU A 72 5.69 1.82 17.71
CA LEU A 72 6.81 1.76 16.76
C LEU A 72 7.76 0.60 17.08
N GLN A 73 8.02 0.35 18.37
CA GLN A 73 8.91 -0.73 18.80
C GLN A 73 8.28 -2.11 18.50
N SER A 74 6.99 -2.30 18.81
CA SER A 74 6.26 -3.53 18.51
C SER A 74 6.19 -3.77 17.01
N MET A 75 5.98 -2.72 16.22
CA MET A 75 5.94 -2.79 14.76
C MET A 75 7.29 -3.25 14.19
N ARG A 76 8.39 -2.64 14.63
CA ARG A 76 9.75 -3.07 14.23
C ARG A 76 10.03 -4.52 14.61
N LYS A 77 9.66 -4.91 15.84
CA LYS A 77 9.79 -6.29 16.32
C LYS A 77 8.99 -7.27 15.44
N ALA A 78 7.76 -6.94 15.09
CA ALA A 78 6.90 -7.77 14.24
C ALA A 78 7.46 -7.90 12.81
N VAL A 79 8.01 -6.82 12.24
CA VAL A 79 8.68 -6.87 10.92
C VAL A 79 9.89 -7.80 10.95
N TRP A 80 10.72 -7.72 11.99
CA TRP A 80 11.86 -8.61 12.15
C TRP A 80 11.45 -10.05 12.48
N ALA A 81 10.33 -10.26 13.17
CA ALA A 81 9.78 -11.60 13.39
C ALA A 81 9.49 -12.31 12.06
N ILE A 82 9.00 -11.61 11.04
CA ILE A 82 8.80 -12.18 9.70
C ILE A 82 10.12 -12.66 9.08
N TYR A 83 11.18 -11.84 9.20
CA TYR A 83 12.52 -12.18 8.69
C TYR A 83 13.03 -13.47 9.33
N PHE A 84 13.07 -13.52 10.66
CA PHE A 84 13.58 -14.68 11.40
C PHE A 84 12.70 -15.93 11.21
N HIS A 85 11.38 -15.76 11.11
CA HIS A 85 10.47 -16.87 10.83
C HIS A 85 10.75 -17.51 9.46
N LYS A 86 11.11 -16.72 8.44
CA LYS A 86 11.48 -17.23 7.12
C LYS A 86 12.89 -17.83 7.05
N LEU A 87 13.80 -17.41 7.93
CA LEU A 87 15.14 -18.01 8.08
C LEU A 87 15.12 -19.30 8.92
N SER A 88 14.11 -19.46 9.78
CA SER A 88 14.00 -20.56 10.74
C SER A 88 13.94 -21.93 10.06
N THR A 89 14.70 -22.90 10.55
CA THR A 89 14.62 -24.32 10.14
C THR A 89 14.33 -25.21 11.36
N ASN A 90 14.13 -26.50 11.14
CA ASN A 90 13.96 -27.45 12.25
C ASN A 90 15.25 -27.54 13.09
N GLU A 91 16.41 -27.47 12.45
CA GLU A 91 17.74 -27.55 13.09
C GLU A 91 18.13 -26.23 13.76
N LYS A 92 17.65 -25.10 13.22
CA LYS A 92 17.91 -23.74 13.71
C LYS A 92 16.60 -22.96 13.85
N PRO A 93 15.79 -23.23 14.89
CA PRO A 93 14.53 -22.53 15.10
C PRO A 93 14.77 -21.08 15.54
N ASN A 94 14.17 -20.11 14.82
CA ASN A 94 14.37 -18.67 15.00
C ASN A 94 13.04 -17.95 15.27
N HIS A 95 12.36 -18.30 16.37
CA HIS A 95 11.03 -17.77 16.71
C HIS A 95 11.00 -16.78 17.88
N GLY A 96 12.16 -16.33 18.36
CA GLY A 96 12.28 -15.48 19.56
C GLY A 96 11.56 -14.11 19.48
N LEU A 97 11.38 -13.57 18.27
CA LEU A 97 10.64 -12.32 18.05
C LEU A 97 9.15 -12.53 17.75
N CYS A 98 8.72 -13.77 17.47
CA CYS A 98 7.33 -14.06 17.22
C CYS A 98 6.49 -13.86 18.50
N PRO A 99 5.19 -13.56 18.39
CA PRO A 99 4.30 -13.52 19.54
C PRO A 99 4.33 -14.85 20.30
N LYS A 100 4.12 -14.78 21.62
CA LYS A 100 4.04 -15.95 22.50
C LYS A 100 2.58 -16.22 22.87
N GLY A 101 2.30 -17.40 23.42
CA GLY A 101 0.96 -17.80 23.86
C GLY A 101 0.23 -18.66 22.84
N SER A 102 -0.85 -19.28 23.30
CA SER A 102 -1.69 -20.22 22.52
C SER A 102 -2.39 -19.56 21.32
N THR A 103 -2.58 -18.24 21.35
CA THR A 103 -3.16 -17.45 20.27
C THR A 103 -2.12 -16.91 19.27
N SER A 104 -0.84 -17.27 19.44
CA SER A 104 0.22 -16.83 18.53
C SER A 104 0.00 -17.38 17.12
N TRP A 105 0.18 -16.54 16.10
CA TRP A 105 0.22 -17.01 14.72
C TRP A 105 1.44 -17.91 14.45
N CYS A 106 2.46 -17.89 15.30
CA CYS A 106 3.62 -18.74 15.18
C CYS A 106 3.33 -20.15 15.73
N GLY A 107 3.23 -21.13 14.82
CA GLY A 107 2.97 -22.53 15.17
C GLY A 107 4.03 -23.13 16.11
N TYR A 108 5.31 -22.76 15.97
CA TYR A 108 6.37 -23.21 16.86
C TYR A 108 6.15 -22.71 18.30
N ASN A 109 5.88 -21.41 18.47
CA ASN A 109 5.63 -20.84 19.79
C ASN A 109 4.33 -21.37 20.43
N ARG A 110 3.33 -21.76 19.63
CA ARG A 110 2.16 -22.49 20.16
C ARG A 110 2.55 -23.88 20.64
N GLY A 111 3.32 -24.63 19.86
CA GLY A 111 3.84 -25.93 20.26
C GLY A 111 4.67 -25.88 21.56
N LEU A 112 5.42 -24.79 21.79
CA LEU A 112 6.11 -24.57 23.08
C LEU A 112 5.14 -24.47 24.26
N VAL A 113 3.98 -23.84 24.08
CA VAL A 113 2.94 -23.74 25.12
C VAL A 113 2.28 -25.09 25.35
N ASP A 114 2.05 -25.84 24.28
CA ASP A 114 1.43 -27.17 24.32
C ASP A 114 2.40 -28.27 24.77
N GLY A 115 3.67 -27.94 25.06
CA GLY A 115 4.71 -28.89 25.46
C GLY A 115 5.22 -29.79 24.34
N ASN A 116 4.90 -29.50 23.07
CA ASN A 116 5.28 -30.28 21.90
C ASN A 116 5.77 -29.39 20.74
N PRO A 117 6.91 -28.68 20.89
CA PRO A 117 7.47 -27.86 19.82
C PRO A 117 7.97 -28.68 18.62
N GLU A 118 8.37 -29.93 18.85
CA GLU A 118 8.94 -30.82 17.82
C GLU A 118 7.91 -31.26 16.77
N ALA A 119 6.62 -31.20 17.08
CA ALA A 119 5.56 -31.42 16.11
C ALA A 119 5.51 -30.34 15.00
N TYR A 120 6.14 -29.18 15.22
CA TYR A 120 6.18 -28.10 14.24
C TYR A 120 7.27 -28.34 13.18
N SER A 121 6.85 -28.47 11.92
CA SER A 121 7.75 -28.65 10.79
C SER A 121 7.80 -27.41 9.88
N HIS A 122 9.02 -26.92 9.62
CA HIS A 122 9.26 -25.77 8.77
C HIS A 122 9.19 -26.15 7.28
N LYS A 123 8.11 -25.72 6.58
CA LYS A 123 7.86 -26.11 5.18
C LYS A 123 8.19 -25.04 4.12
N ASN A 124 8.49 -23.80 4.54
CA ASN A 124 8.61 -22.65 3.63
C ASN A 124 9.79 -21.71 3.97
N SER A 125 10.86 -22.27 4.53
CA SER A 125 12.06 -21.52 4.90
C SER A 125 12.89 -21.18 3.66
N LEU A 126 13.58 -20.05 3.72
CA LEU A 126 14.50 -19.60 2.68
C LEU A 126 15.95 -19.84 3.12
N PRO A 127 16.86 -20.21 2.19
CA PRO A 127 18.27 -20.38 2.51
C PRO A 127 18.89 -19.12 3.11
N GLU A 128 19.86 -19.30 4.00
CA GLU A 128 20.57 -18.20 4.67
C GLU A 128 21.17 -17.19 3.68
N ALA A 129 21.77 -17.66 2.58
CA ALA A 129 22.28 -16.80 1.52
C ALA A 129 21.21 -15.90 0.87
N VAL A 130 19.97 -16.40 0.73
CA VAL A 130 18.83 -15.61 0.24
C VAL A 130 18.41 -14.60 1.28
N MET A 131 18.33 -15.01 2.54
CA MET A 131 17.92 -14.15 3.65
C MET A 131 18.89 -12.99 3.85
N GLU A 132 20.20 -13.25 3.86
CA GLU A 132 21.23 -12.20 3.94
C GLU A 132 21.16 -11.24 2.75
N ALA A 133 20.87 -11.75 1.53
CA ALA A 133 20.70 -10.88 0.36
C ALA A 133 19.49 -9.94 0.46
N ILE A 134 18.38 -10.36 1.08
CA ILE A 134 17.17 -9.54 1.23
C ILE A 134 17.14 -8.72 2.53
N LYS A 135 18.03 -9.00 3.49
CA LYS A 135 18.14 -8.30 4.78
C LYS A 135 18.22 -6.77 4.66
N PRO A 136 18.95 -6.18 3.68
CA PRO A 136 18.96 -4.73 3.51
C PRO A 136 17.56 -4.14 3.24
N VAL A 137 16.67 -4.89 2.58
CA VAL A 137 15.28 -4.47 2.36
C VAL A 137 14.53 -4.38 3.68
N PHE A 138 14.70 -5.37 4.57
CA PHE A 138 14.10 -5.37 5.91
C PHE A 138 14.67 -4.26 6.80
N GLN A 139 15.99 -4.04 6.78
CA GLN A 139 16.63 -2.95 7.52
C GLN A 139 16.06 -1.59 7.08
N ALA A 140 16.01 -1.35 5.77
CA ALA A 140 15.54 -0.08 5.24
C ALA A 140 14.03 0.13 5.42
N LEU A 141 13.23 -0.93 5.54
CA LEU A 141 11.78 -0.86 5.78
C LEU A 141 11.37 -1.01 7.26
N SER A 142 12.34 -1.21 8.15
CA SER A 142 12.17 -1.22 9.61
C SER A 142 12.85 -0.04 10.30
N SER A 143 13.36 0.93 9.54
CA SER A 143 13.91 2.17 10.09
C SER A 143 12.82 2.99 10.78
N PRO A 144 13.13 3.74 11.85
CA PRO A 144 12.14 4.56 12.55
C PRO A 144 11.33 5.44 11.60
N ASP A 145 11.99 6.08 10.63
CA ASP A 145 11.31 6.98 9.70
C ASP A 145 10.35 6.24 8.78
N SER A 146 10.76 5.08 8.23
CA SER A 146 9.89 4.29 7.35
C SER A 146 8.67 3.72 8.08
N VAL A 147 8.82 3.40 9.37
CA VAL A 147 7.78 2.76 10.17
C VAL A 147 6.88 3.81 10.85
N LYS A 148 7.40 4.98 11.24
CA LYS A 148 6.61 6.12 11.73
C LYS A 148 5.63 6.62 10.67
N ILE A 149 6.09 6.74 9.43
CA ILE A 149 5.25 7.11 8.29
C ILE A 149 4.05 6.17 8.13
N ALA A 150 4.21 4.89 8.49
CA ALA A 150 3.19 3.85 8.37
C ALA A 150 2.26 3.72 9.59
N ALA A 151 2.71 4.14 10.78
CA ALA A 151 1.93 4.05 12.02
C ALA A 151 0.79 5.09 12.07
N ASN A 152 0.98 6.21 11.38
CA ASN A 152 -0.02 7.27 11.23
C ASN A 152 -0.88 6.97 10.00
N ASP A 153 -1.59 5.85 9.99
CA ASP A 153 -2.70 5.69 9.05
C ASP A 153 -3.62 6.89 9.27
N ALA A 154 -3.88 7.61 8.18
CA ALA A 154 -4.69 8.81 8.13
C ALA A 154 -5.88 8.66 9.09
N ASN A 155 -5.96 9.50 10.13
CA ASN A 155 -7.08 9.55 11.08
C ASN A 155 -8.38 9.24 10.34
N ASP A 156 -9.27 8.41 10.88
CA ASP A 156 -10.53 8.04 10.22
C ASP A 156 -11.25 9.24 9.60
N ALA A 157 -11.12 10.44 10.20
CA ALA A 157 -11.56 11.72 9.66
C ALA A 157 -11.00 12.08 8.26
N VAL A 158 -9.71 11.86 7.98
CA VAL A 158 -9.09 12.13 6.66
C VAL A 158 -9.54 11.12 5.62
N ALA A 159 -9.66 9.84 6.01
CA ALA A 159 -10.21 8.81 5.14
C ALA A 159 -11.68 9.11 4.82
N TYR A 160 -12.48 9.43 5.84
CA TYR A 160 -13.88 9.83 5.70
C TYR A 160 -14.03 11.08 4.84
N TYR A 161 -13.20 12.10 5.05
CA TYR A 161 -13.18 13.32 4.24
C TYR A 161 -12.86 13.06 2.76
N ALA A 162 -11.90 12.18 2.47
CA ALA A 162 -11.59 11.78 1.11
C ALA A 162 -12.72 10.97 0.45
N VAL A 163 -13.36 10.07 1.21
CA VAL A 163 -14.50 9.26 0.75
C VAL A 163 -15.72 10.12 0.51
N ALA A 164 -16.08 11.01 1.44
CA ALA A 164 -17.16 11.98 1.32
C ALA A 164 -16.95 12.88 0.08
N TYR A 165 -15.73 13.34 -0.16
CA TYR A 165 -15.45 14.10 -1.39
C TYR A 165 -15.61 13.27 -2.67
N TYR A 166 -15.14 12.03 -2.67
CA TYR A 166 -15.23 11.18 -3.85
C TYR A 166 -16.68 10.82 -4.21
N ASN A 167 -17.48 10.47 -3.20
CA ASN A 167 -18.88 10.08 -3.37
C ASN A 167 -19.78 11.31 -3.56
N ASP A 168 -19.70 12.25 -2.62
CA ASP A 168 -20.73 13.27 -2.40
C ASP A 168 -20.23 14.70 -2.68
N GLY A 169 -18.96 14.85 -3.08
CA GLY A 169 -18.39 16.11 -3.54
C GLY A 169 -17.98 17.08 -2.42
N ASN A 170 -17.78 18.33 -2.81
CA ASN A 170 -17.36 19.41 -1.93
C ASN A 170 -18.45 19.81 -0.93
N THR A 171 -19.72 19.57 -1.26
CA THR A 171 -20.83 19.83 -0.34
C THR A 171 -20.71 18.98 0.93
N ALA A 172 -20.49 17.67 0.79
CA ALA A 172 -20.23 16.81 1.96
C ALA A 172 -18.92 17.14 2.67
N ARG A 173 -17.90 17.53 1.91
CA ARG A 173 -16.61 17.98 2.43
C ARG A 173 -16.75 19.22 3.34
N LYS A 174 -17.65 20.15 2.99
CA LYS A 174 -18.01 21.31 3.82
C LYS A 174 -18.63 20.88 5.14
N SER A 175 -19.62 19.98 5.11
CA SER A 175 -20.27 19.46 6.32
C SER A 175 -19.29 18.77 7.27
N VAL A 176 -18.35 17.97 6.74
CA VAL A 176 -17.29 17.34 7.54
C VAL A 176 -16.40 18.38 8.22
N LEU A 177 -16.08 19.49 7.54
CA LEU A 177 -15.28 20.57 8.14
C LEU A 177 -16.05 21.29 9.25
N GLU A 178 -17.33 21.58 9.03
CA GLU A 178 -18.20 22.23 10.02
C GLU A 178 -18.33 21.37 11.29
N GLU A 179 -18.52 20.06 11.16
CA GLU A 179 -18.59 19.12 12.29
C GLU A 179 -17.26 19.03 13.07
N LEU A 180 -16.13 19.22 12.38
CA LEU A 180 -14.80 19.34 12.99
C LEU A 180 -14.53 20.73 13.61
N GLY A 181 -15.53 21.64 13.61
CA GLY A 181 -15.40 23.01 14.11
C GLY A 181 -14.55 23.93 13.21
N ILE A 182 -14.31 23.53 11.96
CA ILE A 182 -13.58 24.30 10.96
C ILE A 182 -14.59 24.96 10.04
N THR A 183 -14.94 26.23 10.31
CA THR A 183 -15.85 27.00 9.45
C THR A 183 -15.14 27.37 8.14
N PRO A 184 -15.59 26.87 6.97
CA PRO A 184 -15.00 27.28 5.71
C PRO A 184 -15.37 28.74 5.40
N GLY A 185 -14.39 29.57 5.04
CA GLY A 185 -14.65 30.98 4.72
C GLY A 185 -14.40 31.98 5.84
N VAL A 186 -13.67 31.62 6.92
CA VAL A 186 -13.25 32.55 8.00
C VAL A 186 -12.60 33.85 7.47
N PHE A 187 -11.96 33.79 6.28
CA PHE A 187 -11.38 34.95 5.63
C PHE A 187 -12.44 35.92 5.06
N CYS A 188 -13.59 35.40 4.61
CA CYS A 188 -14.73 36.20 4.19
C CYS A 188 -15.35 36.92 5.39
N ASP A 189 -15.51 36.24 6.54
CA ASP A 189 -15.96 36.87 7.79
C ASP A 189 -15.05 38.01 8.24
N MET A 190 -13.72 37.79 8.18
CA MET A 190 -12.72 38.80 8.56
C MET A 190 -12.73 40.03 7.62
N LEU A 191 -13.26 39.88 6.40
CA LEU A 191 -13.43 40.94 5.40
C LEU A 191 -14.85 41.52 5.39
N GLY A 192 -15.73 41.12 6.32
CA GLY A 192 -17.12 41.59 6.39
C GLY A 192 -18.03 41.07 5.27
N ILE A 193 -17.61 39.98 4.60
CA ILE A 193 -18.37 39.31 3.54
C ILE A 193 -19.05 38.10 4.18
N THR A 194 -20.38 38.08 4.24
CA THR A 194 -21.16 36.96 4.78
C THR A 194 -20.81 35.66 4.04
N PRO A 195 -20.06 34.73 4.65
CA PRO A 195 -19.77 33.43 4.06
C PRO A 195 -21.01 32.56 4.20
N GLY A 196 -21.44 31.97 3.09
CA GLY A 196 -22.60 31.09 3.07
C GLY A 196 -23.01 30.84 1.64
N VAL A 197 -23.93 31.65 1.13
CA VAL A 197 -24.59 31.42 -0.16
C VAL A 197 -23.61 31.36 -1.34
N PHE A 198 -22.65 32.27 -1.43
CA PHE A 198 -21.69 32.27 -2.54
C PHE A 198 -20.70 31.10 -2.48
N CYS A 199 -20.32 30.68 -1.27
CA CYS A 199 -19.47 29.50 -1.08
C CYS A 199 -20.21 28.25 -1.54
N ASP A 200 -21.46 28.10 -1.13
CA ASP A 200 -22.30 26.95 -1.49
C ASP A 200 -22.56 26.87 -2.99
N ILE A 201 -22.84 28.00 -3.64
CA ILE A 201 -22.98 28.07 -5.10
C ILE A 201 -21.67 27.67 -5.80
N ALA A 202 -20.53 28.15 -5.32
CA ALA A 202 -19.23 27.81 -5.92
C ALA A 202 -18.88 26.33 -5.74
N LEU A 203 -19.09 25.76 -4.55
CA LEU A 203 -18.88 24.34 -4.28
C LEU A 203 -19.82 23.46 -5.14
N SER A 204 -21.08 23.86 -5.26
CA SER A 204 -22.07 23.17 -6.10
C SER A 204 -21.68 23.18 -7.59
N ARG A 205 -21.13 24.30 -8.08
CA ARG A 205 -20.62 24.39 -9.46
C ARG A 205 -19.43 23.45 -9.68
N LEU A 206 -18.48 23.42 -8.73
CA LEU A 206 -17.33 22.51 -8.80
C LEU A 206 -17.77 21.04 -8.77
N ASP A 207 -18.78 20.70 -7.98
CA ASP A 207 -19.34 19.35 -7.92
C ASP A 207 -20.01 18.96 -9.24
N LYS A 208 -20.75 19.89 -9.85
CA LYS A 208 -21.33 19.70 -11.19
C LYS A 208 -20.26 19.45 -12.24
N GLU A 209 -19.23 20.31 -12.31
CA GLU A 209 -18.12 20.12 -13.24
C GLU A 209 -17.39 18.79 -13.05
N ARG A 210 -17.24 18.35 -11.79
CA ARG A 210 -16.63 17.05 -11.47
C ARG A 210 -17.46 15.90 -12.03
N VAL A 211 -18.78 15.93 -11.85
CA VAL A 211 -19.71 14.94 -12.39
C VAL A 211 -19.67 14.94 -13.91
N ASP A 212 -19.79 16.10 -14.55
CA ASP A 212 -19.75 16.24 -16.01
C ASP A 212 -18.44 15.66 -16.59
N LYS A 213 -17.30 15.94 -15.95
CA LYS A 213 -15.98 15.38 -16.33
C LYS A 213 -15.93 13.86 -16.14
N ALA A 214 -16.51 13.34 -15.06
CA ALA A 214 -16.55 11.91 -14.78
C ALA A 214 -17.44 11.17 -15.80
N GLU A 215 -18.62 11.71 -16.10
CA GLU A 215 -19.54 11.20 -17.13
C GLU A 215 -18.87 11.19 -18.49
N PHE A 216 -18.26 12.32 -18.89
CA PHE A 216 -17.50 12.41 -20.13
C PHE A 216 -16.34 11.41 -20.17
N SER A 217 -15.58 11.25 -19.09
CA SER A 217 -14.51 10.24 -19.01
C SER A 217 -15.05 8.82 -19.17
N SER A 218 -16.24 8.55 -18.63
CA SER A 218 -16.90 7.25 -18.70
C SER A 218 -17.62 6.98 -20.03
N SER A 219 -17.81 8.00 -20.87
CA SER A 219 -18.48 7.90 -22.16
C SER A 219 -17.77 6.93 -23.10
N ALA A 220 -18.56 6.31 -24.00
CA ALA A 220 -18.04 5.40 -25.01
C ALA A 220 -16.99 6.09 -25.90
N GLU A 221 -17.27 7.34 -26.29
CA GLU A 221 -16.40 8.18 -27.11
C GLU A 221 -15.04 8.43 -26.45
N SER A 222 -15.02 8.78 -25.16
CA SER A 222 -13.79 9.02 -24.41
C SER A 222 -13.00 7.73 -24.18
N LYS A 223 -13.68 6.62 -23.88
CA LYS A 223 -13.06 5.29 -23.76
C LYS A 223 -12.45 4.84 -25.09
N GLU A 224 -13.14 5.05 -26.22
CA GLU A 224 -12.66 4.74 -27.56
C GLU A 224 -11.45 5.60 -27.93
N ARG A 225 -11.50 6.91 -27.67
CA ARG A 225 -10.38 7.84 -27.87
C ARG A 225 -9.13 7.40 -27.09
N ARG A 226 -9.29 7.01 -25.82
CA ARG A 226 -8.20 6.48 -24.99
C ARG A 226 -7.66 5.15 -25.51
N ARG A 227 -8.53 4.26 -26.00
CA ARG A 227 -8.14 2.98 -26.62
C ARG A 227 -7.32 3.21 -27.89
N LYS A 228 -7.78 4.07 -28.80
CA LYS A 228 -7.07 4.43 -30.04
C LYS A 228 -5.70 5.02 -29.74
N LYS A 229 -5.61 5.99 -28.81
CA LYS A 229 -4.33 6.58 -28.40
C LYS A 229 -3.36 5.56 -27.79
N ARG A 230 -3.86 4.62 -26.99
CA ARG A 230 -3.05 3.53 -26.41
C ARG A 230 -2.58 2.53 -27.47
N ASN A 231 -3.42 2.22 -28.46
CA ASN A 231 -3.08 1.33 -29.57
C ASN A 231 -2.02 1.96 -30.48
N LEU A 232 -2.15 3.25 -30.81
CA LEU A 232 -1.12 4.01 -31.52
C LEU A 232 0.22 3.98 -30.79
N LYS A 233 0.24 4.23 -29.48
CA LYS A 233 1.47 4.17 -28.66
C LYS A 233 2.11 2.77 -28.63
N LYS A 234 1.32 1.72 -28.91
CA LYS A 234 1.78 0.33 -28.98
C LYS A 234 2.09 -0.12 -30.42
N GLY A 235 1.97 0.75 -31.42
CA GLY A 235 2.26 0.43 -32.83
C GLY A 235 1.19 -0.42 -33.53
N PHE A 236 -0.04 -0.46 -33.03
CA PHE A 236 -1.15 -1.16 -33.71
C PHE A 236 -1.82 -0.25 -34.75
N GLU A 237 -1.79 -0.62 -36.03
CA GLU A 237 -2.59 0.00 -37.09
C GLU A 237 -4.01 -0.60 -37.16
N GLU A 238 -5.02 0.26 -37.32
CA GLU A 238 -6.42 -0.13 -37.42
C GLU A 238 -6.71 -0.66 -38.84
N LYS A 239 -6.77 -2.00 -39.02
CA LYS A 239 -7.17 -2.60 -40.31
C LYS A 239 -8.65 -2.33 -40.57
N THR A 240 -8.96 -1.39 -41.46
CA THR A 240 -10.33 -1.18 -41.96
C THR A 240 -10.83 -2.42 -42.70
N LYS A 241 -11.92 -3.02 -42.23
CA LYS A 241 -12.63 -4.12 -42.92
C LYS A 241 -13.22 -3.60 -44.24
N LYS A 242 -12.53 -3.79 -45.37
CA LYS A 242 -13.18 -3.73 -46.69
C LYS A 242 -14.05 -4.97 -46.86
N GLY A 243 -15.35 -4.76 -46.97
CA GLY A 243 -16.34 -5.80 -47.21
C GLY A 243 -16.04 -6.54 -48.51
N ARG A 244 -15.99 -7.88 -48.43
CA ARG A 244 -15.84 -8.76 -49.58
C ARG A 244 -17.21 -8.87 -50.25
N LYS A 245 -17.45 -8.12 -51.32
CA LYS A 245 -18.59 -8.37 -52.23
C LYS A 245 -18.41 -9.79 -52.78
N ARG A 246 -19.42 -10.65 -52.58
CA ARG A 246 -19.56 -11.92 -53.28
C ARG A 246 -20.20 -11.58 -54.63
N GLU A 247 -19.48 -11.78 -55.71
CA GLU A 247 -20.07 -11.87 -57.05
C GLU A 247 -20.68 -13.27 -57.17
N THR A 248 -21.97 -13.30 -57.51
CA THR A 248 -22.74 -14.46 -57.94
C THR A 248 -22.53 -14.70 -59.41
#